data_AF-A0A7Y3GB42-F1
#
_entry.id   AF-A0A7Y3GB42-F1
#
_cell.length_a   1.000
_cell.length_b   1.000
_cell.length_c   1.000
_cell.angle_alpha   90.00
_cell.angle_beta   90.00
_cell.angle_gamma   90.00
#
_symmetry.space_group_name_H-M   'P 1'
#
loop_
_entity.id
_entity.type
_entity.pdbx_description
1 polymer ?
#
loop_
_entity_poly.entity_id
_entity_poly.type
_entity_poly.pdbx_seq_one_letter_code
_entity_poly.pdbx_strand_id
1 'polypeptide(L)'
;MATSARRAISSGASCTPSAPSSSPPREPAADPRAGWTTGPGRTSRGRLEDPVTESSRVLVLHGPNLNLLGTREPEIYGHTTLQEIDDRLAAEAKEFGAEVECFQSNHEGTLIDRIQEASGWADGILVNAGALTHTSVGLRDALLASGLPVVEVHLSNVHRREAFRHHSYVSGVALGVICGFGPNSYVLGLRALLDALSA
;
A
#
# COMPACT_ATOMS: atom_id res chain seq x y z
N MET A 1 -53.58 24.99 26.46
CA MET A 1 -53.28 26.43 26.25
C MET A 1 -51.99 26.48 25.44
N ALA A 2 -52.06 26.59 24.11
CA ALA A 2 -52.06 27.85 23.35
C ALA A 2 -50.73 28.61 23.61
N THR A 3 -49.90 29.02 22.65
CA THR A 3 -50.13 29.52 21.28
C THR A 3 -48.73 29.69 20.62
N SER A 4 -48.50 29.31 19.36
CA SER A 4 -48.42 30.17 18.14
C SER A 4 -47.35 31.28 18.21
N ALA A 5 -46.45 31.51 17.24
CA ALA A 5 -46.67 31.81 15.80
C ALA A 5 -45.32 31.65 15.02
N ARG A 6 -45.24 31.14 13.76
CA ARG A 6 -45.52 31.78 12.43
C ARG A 6 -44.95 33.22 12.33
N ARG A 7 -44.29 33.73 11.28
CA ARG A 7 -44.04 33.53 9.82
C ARG A 7 -42.75 34.37 9.51
N ALA A 8 -42.02 34.26 8.40
CA ALA A 8 -42.33 34.75 7.04
C ALA A 8 -41.07 34.55 6.15
N ILE A 9 -41.12 33.79 5.05
CA ILE A 9 -41.17 34.21 3.62
C ILE A 9 -40.44 35.50 3.19
N SER A 10 -39.51 35.33 2.25
CA SER A 10 -39.39 35.96 0.90
C SER A 10 -37.89 36.15 0.57
N SER A 11 -37.34 36.23 -0.64
CA SER A 11 -37.72 36.00 -2.04
C SER A 11 -36.55 36.56 -2.87
N GLY A 12 -36.27 36.02 -4.04
CA GLY A 12 -35.49 36.69 -5.11
C GLY A 12 -34.04 36.22 -5.22
N ALA A 13 -33.44 36.11 -6.39
CA ALA A 13 -33.91 36.20 -7.75
C ALA A 13 -32.83 35.56 -8.64
N SER A 14 -33.28 35.00 -9.75
CA SER A 14 -32.53 34.52 -10.91
C SER A 14 -31.62 35.58 -11.53
N CYS A 15 -30.47 35.19 -12.11
CA CYS A 15 -29.94 35.75 -13.36
C CYS A 15 -28.73 34.93 -13.86
N THR A 16 -28.93 34.18 -14.95
CA THR A 16 -27.89 33.74 -15.90
C THR A 16 -27.57 34.87 -16.89
N PRO A 17 -26.36 34.97 -17.44
CA PRO A 17 -26.15 34.59 -18.85
C PRO A 17 -24.75 33.98 -19.13
N SER A 18 -24.67 32.86 -19.87
CA SER A 18 -24.42 32.75 -21.33
C SER A 18 -22.95 32.88 -21.75
N ALA A 19 -22.43 31.77 -22.28
CA ALA A 19 -21.11 31.64 -22.92
C ALA A 19 -21.12 32.16 -24.38
N PRO A 20 -19.97 32.58 -24.91
CA PRO A 20 -19.74 32.63 -26.34
C PRO A 20 -18.82 31.49 -26.81
N SER A 21 -19.31 30.80 -27.84
CA SER A 21 -18.61 29.86 -28.72
C SER A 21 -17.71 30.59 -29.72
N SER A 22 -16.50 30.07 -29.97
CA SER A 22 -15.85 30.21 -31.28
C SER A 22 -14.75 29.15 -31.47
N SER A 23 -15.02 28.22 -32.39
CA SER A 23 -14.04 27.28 -32.93
C SER A 23 -13.08 27.98 -33.92
N PRO A 24 -11.86 27.46 -34.12
CA PRO A 24 -10.76 28.18 -34.76
C PRO A 24 -10.84 28.21 -36.30
N PRO A 25 -10.14 29.14 -36.96
CA PRO A 25 -9.98 29.11 -38.41
C PRO A 25 -9.07 27.95 -38.87
N ARG A 26 -9.46 27.34 -39.99
CA ARG A 26 -8.71 26.30 -40.71
C ARG A 26 -7.50 26.90 -41.44
N GLU A 27 -6.31 26.34 -41.23
CA GLU A 27 -5.15 26.56 -42.09
C GLU A 27 -5.21 25.67 -43.36
N PRO A 28 -4.73 26.15 -44.51
CA PRO A 28 -4.72 25.40 -45.77
C PRO A 28 -3.60 24.35 -45.84
N ALA A 29 -3.85 23.33 -46.67
CA ALA A 29 -3.07 22.12 -46.89
C ALA A 29 -1.62 22.35 -47.38
N ALA A 30 -0.73 21.45 -46.94
CA ALA A 30 0.68 21.39 -47.31
C ALA A 30 0.89 20.93 -48.78
N ASP A 31 1.87 21.57 -49.43
CA ASP A 31 2.35 21.31 -50.79
C ASP A 31 3.18 20.00 -50.87
N PRO A 32 2.86 19.04 -51.75
CA PRO A 32 3.58 17.79 -51.89
C PRO A 32 4.67 17.91 -52.96
N ARG A 33 5.78 18.61 -52.68
CA ARG A 33 7.02 18.57 -53.49
C ARG A 33 8.20 19.23 -52.76
N ALA A 34 8.83 18.49 -51.85
CA ALA A 34 10.21 18.77 -51.44
C ALA A 34 11.01 17.47 -51.47
N GLY A 35 11.92 17.42 -52.43
CA GLY A 35 12.69 16.26 -52.83
C GLY A 35 13.79 15.86 -51.85
N TRP A 36 14.27 14.65 -52.10
CA TRP A 36 15.28 13.93 -51.36
C TRP A 36 16.66 14.55 -51.57
N THR A 37 17.41 14.76 -50.49
CA THR A 37 18.87 14.87 -50.54
C THR A 37 19.48 13.93 -49.50
N THR A 38 20.26 12.99 -50.00
CA THR A 38 21.04 11.99 -49.26
C THR A 38 22.33 12.62 -48.72
N GLY A 39 22.62 12.39 -47.44
CA GLY A 39 23.93 12.62 -46.83
C GLY A 39 24.19 11.57 -45.74
N PRO A 40 25.40 10.99 -45.64
CA PRO A 40 25.66 9.87 -44.74
C PRO A 40 26.10 10.36 -43.36
N GLY A 41 25.75 9.62 -42.32
CA GLY A 41 26.54 9.60 -41.09
C GLY A 41 25.78 9.85 -39.81
N ARG A 42 25.84 8.81 -38.95
CA ARG A 42 25.55 8.83 -37.52
C ARG A 42 24.07 8.67 -37.17
N THR A 43 23.55 7.48 -37.40
CA THR A 43 22.54 6.92 -36.50
C THR A 43 23.20 6.84 -35.13
N SER A 44 22.85 7.78 -34.24
CA SER A 44 22.94 7.52 -32.81
C SER A 44 22.26 6.17 -32.61
N ARG A 45 23.04 5.16 -32.22
CA ARG A 45 22.47 4.00 -31.54
C ARG A 45 21.64 4.62 -30.42
N GLY A 46 20.33 4.62 -30.59
CA GLY A 46 19.43 4.78 -29.45
C GLY A 46 19.96 3.81 -28.42
N ARG A 47 20.42 4.36 -27.30
CA ARG A 47 20.54 3.58 -26.08
C ARG A 47 19.19 2.88 -25.98
N LEU A 48 19.18 1.58 -26.16
CA LEU A 48 18.03 0.77 -25.79
C LEU A 48 17.87 1.12 -24.31
N GLU A 49 16.87 1.94 -24.01
CA GLU A 49 16.52 2.19 -22.63
C GLU A 49 16.15 0.83 -22.10
N ASP A 50 16.90 0.36 -21.10
CA ASP A 50 16.61 -0.90 -20.43
C ASP A 50 15.13 -0.85 -20.04
N PRO A 51 14.35 -1.92 -20.30
CA PRO A 51 12.95 -1.91 -19.92
C PRO A 51 12.90 -1.60 -18.43
N VAL A 52 12.21 -0.52 -18.05
CA VAL A 52 11.87 -0.23 -16.66
C VAL A 52 11.11 -1.45 -16.19
N THR A 53 11.81 -2.34 -15.49
CA THR A 53 11.19 -3.47 -14.86
C THR A 53 10.59 -2.85 -13.62
N GLU A 54 9.29 -2.56 -13.66
CA GLU A 54 8.58 -1.93 -12.55
C GLU A 54 8.84 -2.77 -11.29
N SER A 55 9.56 -2.17 -10.34
CA SER A 55 9.95 -2.80 -9.08
C SER A 55 8.71 -2.94 -8.22
N SER A 56 8.38 -4.16 -7.79
CA SER A 56 7.24 -4.38 -6.88
C SER A 56 7.45 -3.60 -5.59
N ARG A 57 6.40 -2.92 -5.11
CA ARG A 57 6.44 -2.11 -3.89
C ARG A 57 5.55 -2.74 -2.83
N VAL A 58 6.13 -3.07 -1.69
CA VAL A 58 5.43 -3.75 -0.60
C VAL A 58 5.30 -2.82 0.59
N LEU A 59 4.08 -2.68 1.13
CA LEU A 59 3.87 -2.08 2.44
C LEU A 59 4.08 -3.15 3.52
N VAL A 60 4.99 -2.91 4.45
CA VAL A 60 5.16 -3.72 5.66
C VAL A 60 4.50 -2.99 6.83
N LEU A 61 3.49 -3.63 7.43
CA LEU A 61 2.73 -3.06 8.54
C LEU A 61 3.00 -3.77 9.86
N HIS A 62 3.34 -2.98 10.87
CA HIS A 62 3.59 -3.42 12.23
C HIS A 62 2.55 -2.82 13.18
N GLY A 63 1.73 -3.67 13.76
CA GLY A 63 0.70 -3.31 14.73
C GLY A 63 1.24 -2.97 16.12
N PRO A 64 0.35 -2.90 17.11
CA PRO A 64 0.69 -2.40 18.43
C PRO A 64 1.72 -3.24 19.19
N ASN A 65 2.55 -2.56 19.97
CA ASN A 65 3.62 -3.06 20.84
C ASN A 65 4.85 -3.65 20.12
N LEU A 66 4.86 -3.75 18.79
CA LEU A 66 6.04 -4.24 18.05
C LEU A 66 7.21 -3.26 18.10
N ASN A 67 6.96 -1.98 18.36
CA ASN A 67 8.02 -0.99 18.63
C ASN A 67 8.83 -1.29 19.90
N LEU A 68 8.39 -2.21 20.75
CA LEU A 68 9.10 -2.60 21.99
C LEU A 68 10.07 -3.78 21.79
N LEU A 69 10.18 -4.33 20.58
CA LEU A 69 11.12 -5.41 20.27
C LEU A 69 12.56 -4.98 20.58
N GLY A 70 13.35 -5.92 21.12
CA GLY A 70 14.74 -5.71 21.55
C GLY A 70 14.90 -4.94 22.87
N THR A 71 13.85 -4.30 23.40
CA THR A 71 13.92 -3.53 24.65
C THR A 71 13.19 -4.19 25.82
N ARG A 72 12.12 -4.94 25.57
CA ARG A 72 11.32 -5.61 26.60
C ARG A 72 11.69 -7.07 26.72
N GLU A 73 12.11 -7.49 27.92
CA GLU A 73 12.37 -8.88 28.29
C GLU A 73 13.18 -9.64 27.21
N PRO A 74 14.38 -9.13 26.81
CA PRO A 74 15.12 -9.63 25.65
C PRO A 74 15.55 -11.10 25.78
N GLU A 75 15.65 -11.64 27.00
CA GLU A 75 15.88 -13.05 27.26
C GLU A 75 14.73 -13.95 26.79
N ILE A 76 13.51 -13.40 26.66
CA ILE A 76 12.29 -14.12 26.24
C ILE A 76 11.98 -13.86 24.76
N TYR A 77 12.14 -12.63 24.29
CA TYR A 77 11.73 -12.22 22.93
C TYR A 77 12.88 -12.05 21.94
N GLY A 78 14.12 -12.20 22.41
CA GLY A 78 15.33 -11.93 21.64
C GLY A 78 15.74 -10.47 21.69
N HIS A 79 16.97 -10.22 21.25
CA HIS A 79 17.56 -8.89 21.18
C HIS A 79 17.21 -8.13 19.90
N THR A 80 16.59 -8.81 18.93
CA THR A 80 16.28 -8.22 17.64
C THR A 80 15.24 -7.11 17.79
N THR A 81 15.62 -5.90 17.36
CA THR A 81 14.77 -4.72 17.32
C THR A 81 13.87 -4.72 16.09
N LEU A 82 12.83 -3.88 16.10
CA LEU A 82 12.00 -3.70 14.90
C LEU A 82 12.80 -3.11 13.73
N GLN A 83 13.68 -2.14 14.00
CA GLN A 83 14.53 -1.54 12.96
C GLN A 83 15.42 -2.57 12.27
N GLU A 84 16.01 -3.52 13.00
CA GLU A 84 16.82 -4.60 12.41
C GLU A 84 15.98 -5.53 11.53
N ILE A 85 14.69 -5.70 11.83
CA ILE A 85 13.76 -6.44 10.96
C ILE A 85 13.51 -5.66 9.67
N ASP A 86 13.24 -4.35 9.78
CA ASP A 86 12.97 -3.47 8.64
C ASP A 86 14.19 -3.41 7.69
N ASP A 87 15.39 -3.25 8.25
CA ASP A 87 16.64 -3.23 7.48
C ASP A 87 16.87 -4.56 6.75
N ARG A 88 16.55 -5.69 7.39
CA ARG A 88 16.65 -7.02 6.79
C ARG A 88 15.62 -7.21 5.68
N LEU A 89 14.39 -6.71 5.85
CA LEU A 89 13.36 -6.75 4.82
C LEU A 89 13.75 -5.89 3.62
N ALA A 90 14.33 -4.71 3.83
CA ALA A 90 14.80 -3.85 2.75
C ALA A 90 15.95 -4.49 1.96
N ALA A 91 16.90 -5.13 2.65
CA ALA A 91 17.97 -5.87 1.99
C ALA A 91 17.42 -7.05 1.17
N GLU A 92 16.51 -7.82 1.74
CA GLU A 92 15.87 -8.96 1.08
C GLU A 92 15.05 -8.55 -0.14
N ALA A 93 14.19 -7.54 -0.03
CA ALA A 93 13.39 -7.03 -1.14
C ALA A 93 14.26 -6.61 -2.33
N LYS A 94 15.40 -5.96 -2.04
CA LYS A 94 16.34 -5.53 -3.06
C LYS A 94 16.96 -6.70 -3.83
N GLU A 95 17.19 -7.85 -3.20
CA GLU A 95 17.67 -9.06 -3.88
C GLU A 95 16.64 -9.59 -4.89
N PHE A 96 15.35 -9.31 -4.66
CA PHE A 96 14.24 -9.65 -5.56
C PHE A 96 13.87 -8.53 -6.54
N GLY A 97 14.62 -7.43 -6.56
CA GLY A 97 14.28 -6.27 -7.41
C GLY A 97 12.98 -5.57 -6.98
N ALA A 98 12.67 -5.58 -5.68
CA ALA A 98 11.51 -4.96 -5.07
C ALA A 98 11.91 -3.89 -4.04
N GLU A 99 10.95 -3.06 -3.66
CA GLU A 99 11.04 -2.08 -2.57
C GLU A 99 10.08 -2.43 -1.44
N VAL A 100 10.47 -2.13 -0.20
CA VAL A 100 9.58 -2.19 0.95
C VAL A 100 9.48 -0.83 1.61
N GLU A 101 8.29 -0.46 2.05
CA GLU A 101 8.08 0.65 2.97
C GLU A 101 7.53 0.10 4.29
N CYS A 102 8.25 0.32 5.38
CA CYS A 102 7.86 -0.19 6.70
C CYS A 102 7.11 0.89 7.50
N PHE A 103 6.01 0.50 8.13
CA PHE A 103 5.18 1.40 8.93
C PHE A 103 4.72 0.73 10.22
N GLN A 104 4.96 1.37 11.36
CA GLN A 104 4.53 0.90 12.67
C GLN A 104 3.57 1.90 13.31
N SER A 105 2.50 1.40 13.93
CA SER A 105 1.68 2.22 14.83
C SER A 105 1.01 1.39 15.94
N ASN A 106 0.81 2.06 17.07
CA ASN A 106 -0.01 1.56 18.17
C ASN A 106 -1.49 1.93 18.02
N HIS A 107 -1.83 2.76 17.03
CA HIS A 107 -3.18 3.27 16.81
C HIS A 107 -3.81 2.58 15.60
N GLU A 108 -4.94 1.90 15.84
CA GLU A 108 -5.67 1.16 14.79
C GLU A 108 -6.07 2.05 13.62
N GLY A 109 -6.63 3.23 13.88
CA GLY A 109 -7.04 4.17 12.83
C GLY A 109 -5.88 4.56 11.91
N THR A 110 -4.69 4.80 12.47
CA THR A 110 -3.50 5.13 11.69
C THR A 110 -3.03 3.96 10.80
N LEU A 111 -3.16 2.71 11.26
CA LEU A 111 -2.86 1.55 10.44
C LEU A 111 -3.88 1.42 9.29
N ILE A 112 -5.16 1.67 9.57
CA ILE A 112 -6.24 1.67 8.57
C ILE A 112 -5.97 2.75 7.51
N ASP A 113 -5.68 3.97 7.92
CA ASP A 113 -5.38 5.08 7.00
C ASP A 113 -4.19 4.72 6.09
N ARG A 114 -3.13 4.13 6.68
CA ARG A 114 -1.97 3.68 5.91
C ARG A 114 -2.31 2.60 4.88
N ILE A 115 -3.18 1.64 5.21
CA ILE A 115 -3.66 0.63 4.26
C ILE A 115 -4.43 1.28 3.11
N GLN A 116 -5.30 2.25 3.42
CA GLN A 116 -6.07 2.94 2.39
C GLN A 116 -5.16 3.69 1.42
N GLU A 117 -4.17 4.41 1.93
CA GLU A 117 -3.13 5.09 1.13
C GLU A 117 -2.32 4.10 0.28
N ALA A 118 -2.00 2.91 0.82
CA ALA A 118 -1.23 1.87 0.13
C ALA A 118 -1.82 1.47 -1.22
N SER A 119 -3.15 1.45 -1.32
CA SER A 119 -3.87 1.09 -2.55
C SER A 119 -3.49 1.96 -3.76
N GLY A 120 -2.89 3.14 -3.54
CA GLY A 120 -2.44 4.03 -4.60
C GLY A 120 -1.00 3.80 -5.09
N TRP A 121 -0.19 2.99 -4.40
CA TRP A 121 1.24 2.87 -4.72
C TRP A 121 1.89 1.51 -4.42
N ALA A 122 1.28 0.67 -3.58
CA ALA A 122 1.79 -0.64 -3.22
C ALA A 122 1.16 -1.73 -4.08
N ASP A 123 1.93 -2.77 -4.35
CA ASP A 123 1.49 -3.98 -5.04
C ASP A 123 1.06 -5.07 -4.06
N GLY A 124 1.52 -5.03 -2.81
CA GLY A 124 1.16 -6.01 -1.79
C GLY A 124 1.42 -5.53 -0.36
N ILE A 125 0.85 -6.25 0.62
CA ILE A 125 0.96 -5.92 2.05
C ILE A 125 1.50 -7.12 2.84
N LEU A 126 2.60 -6.91 3.56
CA LEU A 126 3.09 -7.82 4.58
C LEU A 126 2.68 -7.30 5.95
N VAL A 127 1.84 -8.01 6.69
CA VAL A 127 1.25 -7.48 7.93
C VAL A 127 1.53 -8.35 9.15
N ASN A 128 2.05 -7.74 10.21
CA ASN A 128 1.97 -8.25 11.56
C ASN A 128 1.11 -7.29 12.38
N ALA A 129 -0.18 -7.57 12.50
CA ALA A 129 -1.13 -6.68 13.19
C ALA A 129 -0.97 -6.70 14.73
N GLY A 130 0.00 -7.44 15.28
CA GLY A 130 0.20 -7.58 16.72
C GLY A 130 -1.07 -8.08 17.40
N ALA A 131 -1.52 -7.38 18.44
CA ALA A 131 -2.75 -7.73 19.15
C ALA A 131 -4.03 -7.51 18.32
N LEU A 132 -4.02 -6.60 17.33
CA LEU A 132 -5.20 -6.26 16.54
C LEU A 132 -5.66 -7.42 15.64
N THR A 133 -4.76 -8.35 15.32
CA THR A 133 -5.07 -9.64 14.70
C THR A 133 -6.31 -10.30 15.29
N HIS A 134 -6.44 -10.26 16.62
CA HIS A 134 -7.46 -11.01 17.36
C HIS A 134 -8.74 -10.21 17.60
N THR A 135 -8.74 -8.90 17.34
CA THR A 135 -9.80 -8.00 17.80
C THR A 135 -10.36 -7.08 16.72
N SER A 136 -9.58 -6.75 15.68
CA SER A 136 -9.92 -5.69 14.74
C SER A 136 -10.60 -6.22 13.49
N VAL A 137 -11.93 -6.03 13.44
CA VAL A 137 -12.69 -6.16 12.20
C VAL A 137 -12.41 -4.97 11.26
N GLY A 138 -12.15 -3.78 11.80
CA GLY A 138 -11.86 -2.59 10.99
C GLY A 138 -10.59 -2.72 10.15
N LEU A 139 -9.52 -3.29 10.72
CA LEU A 139 -8.27 -3.57 10.00
C LEU A 139 -8.48 -4.64 8.92
N ARG A 140 -9.24 -5.69 9.23
CA ARG A 140 -9.64 -6.71 8.25
C ARG A 140 -10.36 -6.08 7.05
N ASP A 141 -11.33 -5.22 7.32
CA ASP A 141 -12.13 -4.60 6.26
C ASP A 141 -11.31 -3.61 5.44
N ALA A 142 -10.36 -2.89 6.06
CA ALA A 142 -9.40 -2.05 5.35
C ALA A 142 -8.50 -2.87 4.42
N LEU A 143 -7.95 -4.00 4.90
CA LEU A 143 -7.14 -4.91 4.07
C LEU A 143 -7.94 -5.45 2.88
N LEU A 144 -9.18 -5.89 3.11
CA LEU A 144 -10.07 -6.32 2.02
C LEU A 144 -10.37 -5.20 1.02
N ALA A 145 -10.65 -3.99 1.50
CA ALA A 145 -10.98 -2.85 0.66
C ALA A 145 -9.80 -2.36 -0.18
N SER A 146 -8.55 -2.61 0.27
CA SER A 146 -7.36 -2.25 -0.51
C SER A 146 -7.25 -3.01 -1.84
N GLY A 147 -7.84 -4.21 -1.93
CA GLY A 147 -7.71 -5.08 -3.10
C GLY A 147 -6.29 -5.66 -3.31
N LEU A 148 -5.35 -5.37 -2.41
CA LEU A 148 -3.98 -5.83 -2.51
C LEU A 148 -3.81 -7.24 -1.92
N PRO A 149 -2.92 -8.09 -2.47
CA PRO A 149 -2.53 -9.34 -1.84
C PRO A 149 -1.86 -9.09 -0.49
N VAL A 150 -2.27 -9.88 0.51
CA VAL A 150 -1.81 -9.73 1.90
C VAL A 150 -1.17 -11.03 2.38
N VAL A 151 -0.02 -10.94 3.05
CA VAL A 151 0.57 -12.04 3.83
C VAL A 151 0.62 -11.64 5.31
N GLU A 152 0.08 -12.49 6.17
CA GLU A 152 0.11 -12.28 7.63
C GLU A 152 1.33 -12.96 8.24
N VAL A 153 2.05 -12.24 9.12
CA VAL A 153 3.21 -12.77 9.81
C VAL A 153 3.17 -12.52 11.32
N HIS A 154 3.66 -13.50 12.07
CA HIS A 154 3.82 -13.43 13.52
C HIS A 154 5.21 -13.92 13.93
N LEU A 155 5.85 -13.17 14.83
CA LEU A 155 7.14 -13.57 15.41
C LEU A 155 7.00 -14.88 16.20
N SER A 156 6.01 -14.94 17.09
CA SER A 156 5.73 -16.11 17.94
C SER A 156 4.76 -17.09 17.28
N ASN A 157 4.78 -18.35 17.71
CA ASN A 157 3.74 -19.31 17.34
C ASN A 157 2.46 -18.99 18.15
N VAL A 158 1.49 -18.34 17.51
CA VAL A 158 0.24 -17.91 18.15
C VAL A 158 -0.61 -19.09 18.67
N HIS A 159 -0.49 -20.27 18.05
CA HIS A 159 -1.23 -21.47 18.44
C HIS A 159 -0.68 -22.16 19.70
N ARG A 160 0.56 -21.85 20.11
CA ARG A 160 1.12 -22.30 21.40
C ARG A 160 0.69 -21.42 22.58
N ARG A 161 -0.01 -20.33 22.31
CA ARG A 161 -0.43 -19.34 23.29
C ARG A 161 -1.89 -19.53 23.71
N GLU A 162 -2.44 -18.55 24.41
CA GLU A 162 -3.80 -18.57 24.93
C GLU A 162 -4.84 -18.74 23.80
N ALA A 163 -5.96 -19.39 24.10
CA ALA A 163 -6.99 -19.74 23.11
C ALA A 163 -7.52 -18.52 22.32
N PHE A 164 -7.60 -17.34 22.95
CA PHE A 164 -8.06 -16.13 22.27
C PHE A 164 -7.11 -15.66 21.15
N ARG A 165 -5.85 -16.13 21.13
CA ARG A 165 -4.88 -15.83 20.08
C ARG A 165 -4.96 -16.76 18.88
N HIS A 166 -5.78 -17.80 18.96
CA HIS A 166 -5.97 -18.75 17.87
C HIS A 166 -6.93 -18.19 16.81
N HIS A 167 -7.74 -17.19 17.16
CA HIS A 167 -8.60 -16.48 16.23
C HIS A 167 -7.87 -15.28 15.63
N SER A 168 -7.95 -15.13 14.32
CA SER A 168 -7.43 -13.97 13.57
C SER A 168 -8.48 -13.48 12.60
N TYR A 169 -8.78 -12.18 12.66
CA TYR A 169 -9.59 -11.49 11.65
C TYR A 169 -8.81 -11.22 10.36
N VAL A 170 -7.47 -11.20 10.44
CA VAL A 170 -6.57 -10.97 9.30
C VAL A 170 -6.39 -12.24 8.47
N SER A 171 -6.29 -13.42 9.11
CA SER A 171 -5.99 -14.67 8.41
C SER A 171 -7.03 -15.05 7.35
N GLY A 172 -8.29 -14.63 7.55
CA GLY A 172 -9.36 -14.88 6.59
C GLY A 172 -9.28 -14.06 5.31
N VAL A 173 -8.37 -13.08 5.23
CA VAL A 173 -8.20 -12.18 4.08
C VAL A 173 -6.78 -12.18 3.51
N ALA A 174 -5.86 -12.91 4.16
CA ALA A 174 -4.49 -13.10 3.70
C ALA A 174 -4.37 -14.31 2.75
N LEU A 175 -3.40 -14.26 1.84
CA LEU A 175 -2.97 -15.38 1.01
C LEU A 175 -2.46 -16.55 1.85
N GLY A 176 -1.79 -16.23 2.95
CA GLY A 176 -1.21 -17.20 3.87
C GLY A 176 -0.74 -16.53 5.16
N VAL A 177 -0.44 -17.39 6.15
CA VAL A 177 0.01 -16.98 7.48
C VAL A 177 1.32 -17.68 7.81
N ILE A 178 2.31 -16.92 8.28
CA ILE A 178 3.58 -17.46 8.76
C ILE A 178 3.78 -17.07 10.21
N CYS A 179 3.89 -18.06 11.11
CA CYS A 179 4.06 -17.78 12.53
C CYS A 179 5.13 -18.67 13.18
N GLY A 180 5.82 -18.12 14.20
CA GLY A 180 6.68 -18.90 15.09
C GLY A 180 8.13 -19.06 14.68
N PHE A 181 8.59 -18.39 13.62
CA PHE A 181 9.99 -18.40 13.19
C PHE A 181 10.77 -17.16 13.65
N GLY A 182 10.25 -16.42 14.64
CA GLY A 182 10.85 -15.18 15.10
C GLY A 182 10.94 -14.15 13.97
N PRO A 183 12.02 -13.34 13.93
CA PRO A 183 12.27 -12.40 12.83
C PRO A 183 12.23 -13.03 11.44
N ASN A 184 12.54 -14.32 11.32
CA ASN A 184 12.53 -15.00 10.03
C ASN A 184 11.12 -15.18 9.44
N SER A 185 10.06 -15.09 10.27
CA SER A 185 8.68 -15.09 9.76
C SER A 185 8.45 -13.95 8.76
N TYR A 186 9.08 -12.79 8.98
CA TYR A 186 8.96 -11.64 8.08
C TYR A 186 9.62 -11.90 6.72
N VAL A 187 10.85 -12.43 6.70
CA VAL A 187 11.57 -12.75 5.46
C VAL A 187 10.83 -13.81 4.65
N LEU A 188 10.36 -14.87 5.31
CA LEU A 188 9.57 -15.90 4.64
C LEU A 188 8.26 -15.34 4.08
N GLY A 189 7.61 -14.42 4.81
CA GLY A 189 6.37 -13.80 4.37
C GLY A 189 6.56 -12.84 3.21
N LEU A 190 7.63 -12.05 3.23
CA LEU A 190 8.01 -11.17 2.13
C LEU A 190 8.26 -11.99 0.85
N ARG A 191 9.06 -13.06 0.93
CA ARG A 191 9.33 -13.93 -0.23
C ARG A 191 8.05 -14.52 -0.79
N ALA A 192 7.19 -15.08 0.06
CA ALA A 192 5.92 -15.64 -0.36
C ALA A 192 5.01 -14.60 -1.05
N LEU A 193 5.02 -13.36 -0.56
CA LEU A 193 4.27 -12.26 -1.17
C LEU A 193 4.86 -11.86 -2.53
N LEU A 194 6.18 -11.70 -2.64
CA LEU A 194 6.86 -11.33 -3.89
C LEU A 194 6.71 -12.42 -4.97
N ASP A 195 6.78 -13.69 -4.58
CA ASP A 195 6.50 -14.81 -5.48
C ASP A 195 5.05 -14.75 -6.01
N ALA A 196 4.09 -14.40 -5.16
CA ALA A 196 2.68 -14.25 -5.56
C ALA A 196 2.43 -13.03 -6.47
N LEU A 197 3.24 -11.96 -6.35
CA LEU A 197 3.18 -10.78 -7.22
C LEU A 197 3.81 -11.01 -8.59
N SER A 198 4.69 -12.00 -8.70
CA SER A 198 5.40 -12.35 -9.93
C SER A 198 4.67 -13.38 -10.80
N ALA A 199 3.54 -13.91 -10.34
CA ALA A 199 2.77 -14.99 -10.96
C ALA A 199 1.61 -14.48 -11.82
#